data_AF-A0A537NNT6-F1
#
_entry.id   AF-A0A537NNT6-F1
#
_cell.length_a   1.000
_cell.length_b   1.000
_cell.length_c   1.000
_cell.angle_alpha   90.00
_cell.angle_beta   90.00
_cell.angle_gamma   90.00
#
_symmetry.space_group_name_H-M   'P 1'
#
loop_
_entity.id
_entity.type
_entity.pdbx_description
1 polymer ?
#
loop_
_entity_poly.entity_id
_entity_poly.type
_entity_poly.pdbx_seq_one_letter_code
_entity_poly.pdbx_strand_id
1 'polypeptide(L)'
;MMKFRGPPLWNIVGRPVAAMDGFKYSPVMQGRGGKWNFEDLNIFISDPCRTLPGTDMGSNGLQDEADRADLIVYLSMNSDEPMLAEWCKPCRPQLPAADFEQPVVGMGSALA
;
A
#
# COMPACT_ATOMS: atom_id res chain seq x y z
N MET A 1 2.21 -6.10 -22.00
CA MET A 1 2.31 -6.54 -20.59
C MET A 1 2.38 -5.28 -19.72
N MET A 2 1.24 -4.81 -19.17
CA MET A 2 1.28 -3.74 -18.16
C MET A 2 1.98 -4.30 -16.92
N LYS A 3 3.19 -3.84 -16.62
CA LYS A 3 3.88 -4.13 -15.35
C LYS A 3 3.46 -3.08 -14.34
N PHE A 4 2.69 -3.47 -13.33
CA PHE A 4 2.49 -2.64 -12.15
C PHE A 4 3.84 -2.44 -11.45
N ARG A 5 4.14 -1.19 -11.07
CA ARG A 5 5.43 -0.83 -10.43
C ARG A 5 5.52 -1.26 -8.96
N GLY A 6 4.45 -1.80 -8.37
CA GLY A 6 4.40 -2.20 -6.97
C GLY A 6 3.50 -3.42 -6.72
N PRO A 7 3.64 -4.08 -5.56
CA PRO A 7 2.81 -5.20 -5.14
C PRO A 7 1.44 -4.72 -4.61
N PRO A 8 0.45 -5.63 -4.49
CA PRO A 8 -0.80 -5.32 -3.81
C PRO A 8 -0.59 -5.03 -2.32
N LEU A 9 -1.29 -4.01 -1.82
CA LEU A 9 -1.22 -3.56 -0.42
C LEU A 9 -2.37 -4.10 0.45
N TRP A 10 -3.12 -5.08 -0.04
CA TRP A 10 -4.15 -5.78 0.74
C TRP A 10 -3.54 -6.57 1.89
N ASN A 11 -4.10 -6.49 3.10
CA ASN A 11 -3.55 -7.14 4.31
C ASN A 11 -2.08 -6.78 4.54
N ILE A 12 -1.63 -5.53 4.33
CA ILE A 12 -0.22 -5.18 4.52
C ILE A 12 0.18 -5.13 6.00
N VAL A 13 -0.70 -4.62 6.86
CA VAL A 13 -0.44 -4.50 8.30
C VAL A 13 -0.42 -5.90 8.93
N GLY A 14 0.70 -6.26 9.55
CA GLY A 14 0.95 -7.59 10.13
C GLY A 14 1.54 -8.62 9.16
N ARG A 15 1.57 -8.34 7.86
CA ARG A 15 2.10 -9.26 6.83
C ARG A 15 3.63 -9.26 6.83
N PRO A 16 4.27 -10.41 6.53
CA PRO A 16 5.71 -10.45 6.35
C PRO A 16 6.18 -9.55 5.21
N VAL A 17 7.36 -8.96 5.39
CA VAL A 17 8.00 -8.11 4.37
C VAL A 17 8.35 -8.95 3.14
N ALA A 18 8.17 -8.38 1.95
CA ALA A 18 8.50 -9.02 0.67
C ALA A 18 7.80 -10.38 0.41
N ALA A 19 6.61 -10.61 0.98
CA ALA A 19 5.93 -11.90 0.94
C ALA A 19 4.79 -12.04 -0.09
N MET A 20 4.60 -11.07 -1.00
CA MET A 20 3.59 -11.24 -2.06
C MET A 20 4.12 -12.10 -3.20
N ASP A 21 3.35 -13.12 -3.53
CA ASP A 21 3.61 -13.96 -4.70
C ASP A 21 3.43 -13.16 -6.00
N GLY A 22 4.29 -13.45 -6.97
CA GLY A 22 4.23 -12.84 -8.30
C GLY A 22 4.82 -11.43 -8.42
N PHE A 23 5.37 -10.86 -7.34
CA PHE A 23 6.10 -9.58 -7.39
C PHE A 23 7.60 -9.78 -7.17
N LYS A 24 8.42 -9.15 -8.03
CA LYS A 24 9.89 -9.15 -7.86
C LYS A 24 10.29 -7.99 -6.97
N TYR A 25 10.58 -8.28 -5.71
CA TYR A 25 11.09 -7.31 -4.74
C TYR A 25 12.57 -6.99 -4.96
N SER A 26 13.03 -5.82 -4.51
CA SER A 26 14.45 -5.50 -4.48
C SER A 26 15.20 -6.41 -3.49
N PRO A 27 16.50 -6.69 -3.71
CA PRO A 27 17.29 -7.51 -2.79
C PRO A 27 17.30 -6.96 -1.37
N VAL A 28 17.29 -5.63 -1.24
CA VAL A 28 17.30 -4.92 0.04
C VAL A 28 15.99 -5.15 0.81
N MET A 29 14.85 -5.10 0.11
CA MET A 29 13.54 -5.37 0.71
C MET A 29 13.40 -6.83 1.15
N GLN A 30 13.92 -7.77 0.34
CA GLN A 30 13.95 -9.19 0.70
C GLN A 30 14.84 -9.44 1.93
N GLY A 31 15.95 -8.71 2.05
CA GLY A 31 16.89 -8.83 3.17
C GLY A 31 16.41 -8.21 4.49
N ARG A 32 15.42 -7.29 4.46
CA ARG A 32 14.89 -6.65 5.69
C ARG A 32 14.25 -7.67 6.64
N GLY A 33 13.52 -8.64 6.10
CA GLY A 33 12.75 -9.60 6.89
C GLY A 33 11.70 -8.96 7.80
N GLY A 34 11.12 -9.74 8.70
CA GLY A 34 10.15 -9.26 9.69
C GLY A 34 8.73 -9.08 9.17
N LYS A 35 7.92 -8.31 9.92
CA LYS A 35 6.51 -8.02 9.61
C LYS A 35 6.29 -6.51 9.57
N TRP A 36 5.34 -6.06 8.76
CA TRP A 36 4.94 -4.66 8.74
C TRP A 36 4.07 -4.32 9.95
N ASN A 37 4.64 -3.60 10.91
CA ASN A 37 3.86 -3.00 12.01
C ASN A 37 3.57 -1.51 11.71
N PHE A 38 2.77 -0.85 12.56
CA PHE A 38 2.40 0.55 12.38
C PHE A 38 3.62 1.51 12.37
N GLU A 39 4.59 1.27 13.25
CA GLU A 39 5.79 2.11 13.39
C GLU A 39 6.73 1.96 12.19
N ASP A 40 6.96 0.71 11.76
CA ASP A 40 7.73 0.35 10.59
C ASP A 40 7.14 0.95 9.31
N LEU A 41 5.81 0.91 9.17
CA LEU A 41 5.11 1.53 8.04
C LEU A 41 5.24 3.05 8.09
N ASN A 42 5.09 3.67 9.26
CA ASN A 42 5.27 5.11 9.42
C ASN A 42 6.69 5.56 9.02
N ILE A 43 7.71 4.86 9.50
CA ILE A 43 9.10 5.12 9.15
C ILE A 43 9.30 4.91 7.64
N PHE A 44 8.89 3.77 7.10
CA PHE A 44 9.09 3.45 5.69
C PHE A 44 8.37 4.44 4.75
N ILE A 45 7.14 4.83 5.05
CA ILE A 45 6.34 5.77 4.24
C ILE A 45 6.91 7.19 4.30
N SER A 46 7.57 7.57 5.40
CA SER A 46 8.17 8.90 5.53
C SER A 46 9.26 9.16 4.49
N ASP A 47 10.11 8.17 4.21
CA ASP A 47 11.11 8.21 3.13
C ASP A 47 11.61 6.79 2.80
N PRO A 48 11.02 6.11 1.80
CA PRO A 48 11.42 4.76 1.42
C PRO A 48 12.87 4.67 0.95
N CYS A 49 13.34 5.68 0.22
CA CYS A 49 14.68 5.73 -0.36
C CYS A 49 15.76 5.88 0.72
N ARG A 50 15.46 6.64 1.77
CA ARG A 50 16.36 6.83 2.91
C ARG A 50 16.30 5.68 3.90
N THR A 51 15.12 5.11 4.14
CA THR A 51 14.94 4.02 5.10
C THR A 51 15.47 2.69 4.58
N LEU A 52 15.28 2.39 3.29
CA LEU A 52 15.83 1.22 2.63
C LEU A 52 16.53 1.63 1.33
N PRO A 53 17.80 2.10 1.42
CA PRO A 53 18.57 2.49 0.25
C PRO A 53 18.69 1.34 -0.74
N GLY A 54 18.28 1.56 -1.99
CA GLY A 54 18.21 0.51 -3.01
C GLY A 54 16.88 -0.26 -3.05
N THR A 55 15.84 0.26 -2.40
CA THR A 55 14.46 -0.13 -2.72
C THR A 55 14.08 0.32 -4.12
N ASP A 56 13.34 -0.51 -4.85
CA ASP A 56 12.80 -0.17 -6.17
C ASP A 56 11.59 0.79 -6.07
N MET A 57 11.13 1.08 -4.85
CA MET A 57 10.07 2.04 -4.56
C MET A 57 10.61 3.47 -4.61
N GLY A 58 10.61 4.07 -5.80
CA GLY A 58 10.96 5.48 -6.02
C GLY A 58 9.84 6.44 -5.61
N SER A 59 9.60 6.58 -4.31
CA SER A 59 8.66 7.55 -3.72
C SER A 59 9.44 8.65 -3.00
N ASN A 60 8.95 9.89 -3.05
CA ASN A 60 9.50 11.02 -2.30
C ASN A 60 9.14 10.97 -0.79
N GLY A 61 8.40 9.94 -0.37
CA GLY A 61 7.88 9.82 0.96
C GLY A 61 6.79 10.84 1.29
N LEU A 62 6.17 10.68 2.46
CA LEU A 62 5.13 11.56 2.97
C LEU A 62 5.65 12.21 4.26
N GLN A 63 6.01 13.49 4.19
CA GLN A 63 6.68 14.18 5.31
C GLN A 63 5.69 14.61 6.41
N ASP A 64 4.43 14.86 6.06
CA ASP A 64 3.38 15.20 7.01
C ASP A 64 3.01 13.97 7.86
N GLU A 65 3.05 14.12 9.18
CA GLU A 65 2.76 13.02 10.10
C GLU A 65 1.27 12.69 10.16
N ALA A 66 0.40 13.68 9.98
CA ALA A 66 -1.05 13.49 9.99
C ALA A 66 -1.46 12.67 8.76
N ASP A 67 -0.97 13.06 7.57
CA ASP A 67 -1.27 12.32 6.34
C ASP A 67 -0.71 10.88 6.40
N ARG A 68 0.46 10.67 7.02
CA ARG A 68 0.99 9.32 7.26
C ARG A 68 0.09 8.51 8.18
N ALA A 69 -0.38 9.09 9.28
CA ALA A 69 -1.27 8.42 10.20
C ALA A 69 -2.58 8.00 9.51
N ASP A 70 -3.19 8.90 8.73
CA ASP A 70 -4.42 8.63 7.97
C ASP A 70 -4.21 7.53 6.92
N LEU A 71 -3.08 7.55 6.20
CA LEU A 71 -2.73 6.50 5.24
C LEU A 71 -2.57 5.15 5.93
N ILE A 72 -1.92 5.11 7.09
CA ILE A 72 -1.71 3.88 7.85
C ILE A 72 -3.04 3.32 8.36
N VAL A 73 -3.96 4.19 8.79
CA VAL A 73 -5.34 3.79 9.14
C VAL A 73 -6.03 3.17 7.93
N TYR A 74 -5.97 3.81 6.77
CA TYR A 74 -6.53 3.27 5.54
C TYR A 74 -5.93 1.90 5.17
N LEU A 75 -4.59 1.76 5.24
CA LEU A 75 -3.91 0.48 4.98
C LEU A 75 -4.31 -0.62 5.97
N SER A 76 -4.58 -0.25 7.22
CA SER A 76 -5.10 -1.19 8.21
C SER A 76 -6.53 -1.63 7.91
N MET A 77 -7.36 -0.76 7.32
CA MET A 77 -8.73 -1.10 6.91
C MET A 77 -8.77 -1.92 5.62
N ASN A 78 -7.75 -1.78 4.77
CA ASN A 78 -7.61 -2.51 3.51
C ASN A 78 -7.14 -3.96 3.77
N SER A 79 -7.93 -4.68 4.56
CA SER A 79 -7.66 -6.03 5.04
C SER A 79 -8.95 -6.83 5.25
N ASP A 80 -8.83 -8.15 5.23
CA ASP A 80 -9.96 -9.06 5.56
C ASP A 80 -10.29 -8.98 7.06
N GLU A 81 -9.28 -8.70 7.90
CA GLU A 81 -9.40 -8.51 9.34
C GLU A 81 -8.89 -7.12 9.75
N PRO A 82 -9.72 -6.08 9.62
CA PRO A 82 -9.35 -4.71 9.94
C PRO A 82 -9.08 -4.55 11.44
N MET A 83 -7.79 -4.52 11.80
CA MET A 83 -7.31 -4.36 13.19
C MET A 83 -7.79 -3.06 13.88
N LEU A 84 -8.24 -2.07 13.10
CA LEU A 84 -8.75 -0.77 13.57
C LEU A 84 -10.24 -0.54 13.25
N ALA A 85 -11.01 -1.59 12.94
CA ALA A 85 -12.43 -1.47 12.56
C ALA A 85 -13.29 -0.71 13.58
N GLU A 86 -13.01 -0.87 14.87
CA GLU A 86 -13.80 -0.23 15.94
C GLU A 86 -13.47 1.26 16.12
N TRP A 87 -12.21 1.66 15.90
CA TRP A 87 -11.74 3.04 16.05
C TRP A 87 -11.98 3.90 14.80
N CYS A 88 -12.23 3.26 13.65
CA CYS A 88 -12.48 3.95 12.39
C CYS A 88 -13.97 4.32 12.16
N LYS A 89 -14.89 3.91 13.04
CA LYS A 89 -16.32 4.29 12.97
C LYS A 89 -16.55 5.81 12.77
N PRO A 90 -15.85 6.73 13.47
CA PRO A 90 -16.01 8.17 13.24
C PRO A 90 -15.24 8.72 12.02
N CYS A 91 -14.33 7.96 11.39
CA CYS A 91 -13.60 8.38 10.19
C CYS A 91 -14.35 8.02 8.89
N ARG A 92 -15.52 7.35 8.98
CA ARG A 92 -16.38 7.01 7.84
C ARG A 92 -17.24 8.15 7.22
N PRO A 93 -17.25 9.43 7.63
CA PRO A 93 -17.99 10.45 6.87
C PRO A 93 -17.25 11.00 5.63
N GLN A 94 -16.01 10.62 5.32
CA GLN A 94 -15.29 11.20 4.17
C GLN A 94 -14.56 10.25 3.23
N LEU A 95 -14.56 8.94 3.45
CA LEU A 95 -14.17 8.04 2.35
C LEU A 95 -15.39 7.88 1.43
N PRO A 96 -15.39 8.39 0.19
CA PRO A 96 -16.41 7.96 -0.75
C PRO A 96 -16.32 6.43 -0.79
N ALA A 97 -17.47 5.78 -0.62
CA ALA A 97 -17.56 4.34 -0.77
C ALA A 97 -16.81 4.00 -2.05
N ALA A 98 -15.93 3.02 -1.95
CA ALA A 98 -15.16 2.48 -3.04
C ALA A 98 -16.10 2.02 -4.17
N ASP A 99 -16.54 2.95 -5.02
CA ASP A 99 -17.10 2.71 -6.34
C ASP A 99 -15.92 2.39 -7.27
N PHE A 100 -15.19 1.31 -6.95
CA PHE A 100 -14.34 0.65 -7.92
C PHE A 100 -15.22 -0.23 -8.82
N GLU A 101 -16.18 0.37 -9.53
CA GLU A 101 -16.45 -0.11 -10.88
C GLU A 101 -15.22 0.28 -11.71
N GLN A 102 -14.27 -0.65 -11.83
CA GLN A 102 -13.23 -0.48 -12.83
C GLN A 102 -13.93 -0.44 -14.19
N PRO A 103 -13.82 0.63 -15.00
CA PRO A 103 -14.16 0.50 -16.40
C PRO A 103 -13.14 -0.47 -16.99
N VAL A 104 -13.59 -1.67 -17.35
CA VAL A 104 -12.79 -2.57 -18.17
C VAL A 104 -12.47 -1.80 -19.45
N VAL A 105 -11.20 -1.46 -19.65
CA VAL A 105 -10.75 -0.85 -20.90
C VAL A 105 -10.93 -1.89 -22.01
N GLY A 106 -12.07 -1.79 -22.69
CA GLY A 106 -12.36 -2.44 -23.95
C GLY A 106 -12.20 -1.44 -25.10
N MET A 107 -11.03 -0.82 -25.25
CA MET A 107 -10.72 -0.09 -26.48
C MET A 107 -10.12 -1.07 -27.49
N GLY A 108 -11.02 -1.77 -28.18
CA GLY A 108 -10.72 -2.65 -29.30
C GLY A 108 -11.81 -2.59 -30.36
N SER A 109 -11.53 -1.84 -31.42
CA SER A 109 -11.90 -2.10 -32.83
C SER A 109 -13.38 -2.04 -33.29
N ALA A 110 -13.68 -1.04 -34.14
CA ALA A 110 -14.50 -1.13 -35.38
C ALA A 110 -14.51 0.28 -36.02
N LEU A 111 -13.87 0.53 -37.17
CA LEU A 111 -14.36 0.27 -38.53
C LEU A 111 -15.82 0.72 -38.76
N ALA A 112 -15.98 1.93 -39.34
CA ALA A 112 -17.01 2.29 -40.31
C ALA A 112 -16.60 3.61 -41.00
#